data_AF-A0A6A6PM74-F1
#
_entry.id   AF-A0A6A6PM74-F1
#
_cell.length_a   1.000
_cell.length_b   1.000
_cell.length_c   1.000
_cell.angle_alpha   90.00
_cell.angle_beta   90.00
_cell.angle_gamma   90.00
#
_symmetry.space_group_name_H-M   'P 1'
#
loop_
_entity.id
_entity.type
_entity.pdbx_description
1 polymer ?
#
loop_
_entity_poly.entity_id
_entity_poly.type
_entity_poly.pdbx_seq_one_letter_code
_entity_poly.pdbx_strand_id
1 'polypeptide(L)'
;MRLNEHQALTTTQILLVPYSTHHVPTYHAWMEDEALRAATASDRLTLEEEYAMQRSWRTDRDKLTFILCLPAAECASKAVVEGRRDEVERMVGDVNLFLYEVDDDDDDDDDDDEGTRLSNGASAQRSLIGELELMIARPEHRRQGYGRAALLTFMEYILLNWERIAAEYTASEGGGARSPLAYLRVRINETNASSIRLFTSVGFQQTTEKANYFGELELR
;
A
#
# COMPACT_ATOMS: atom_id res chain seq x y z
N MET A 1 -7.29 3.77 -6.80
CA MET A 1 -7.71 5.15 -6.49
C MET A 1 -7.25 6.05 -7.62
N ARG A 2 -8.02 7.09 -7.95
CA ARG A 2 -7.65 8.08 -8.96
C ARG A 2 -6.84 9.25 -8.39
N LEU A 3 -6.86 9.47 -7.07
CA LEU A 3 -6.15 10.56 -6.39
C LEU A 3 -4.73 10.81 -6.89
N ASN A 4 -3.93 9.76 -7.07
CA ASN A 4 -2.52 9.88 -7.44
C ASN A 4 -2.25 9.94 -8.95
N GLU A 5 -3.26 9.90 -9.82
CA GLU A 5 -3.11 9.72 -11.29
C GLU A 5 -2.03 10.58 -11.96
N HIS A 6 -1.89 11.82 -11.49
CA HIS A 6 -1.01 12.81 -12.10
C HIS A 6 0.05 13.32 -11.12
N GLN A 7 0.35 12.53 -10.08
CA GLN A 7 1.28 12.92 -9.03
C GLN A 7 2.43 11.93 -8.96
N ALA A 8 3.68 12.38 -9.18
CA ALA A 8 4.85 11.63 -8.73
C ALA A 8 5.42 12.22 -7.46
N LEU A 9 6.03 11.36 -6.67
CA LEU A 9 6.76 11.72 -5.47
C LEU A 9 8.23 11.47 -5.75
N THR A 10 9.07 12.46 -5.49
CA THR A 10 10.50 12.35 -5.76
C THR A 10 11.29 12.77 -4.54
N THR A 11 12.29 11.96 -4.23
CA THR A 11 13.34 12.28 -3.26
C THR A 11 14.70 12.14 -3.96
N THR A 12 15.77 12.43 -3.23
CA THR A 12 17.13 12.19 -3.71
C THR A 12 17.45 10.70 -3.91
N GLN A 13 16.64 9.78 -3.35
CA GLN A 13 16.91 8.34 -3.37
C GLN A 13 15.93 7.55 -4.21
N ILE A 14 14.70 8.03 -4.42
CA ILE A 14 13.66 7.27 -5.13
C ILE A 14 12.67 8.19 -5.85
N LEU A 15 12.10 7.69 -6.94
CA LEU A 15 10.95 8.25 -7.63
C LEU A 15 9.78 7.27 -7.50
N LEU A 16 8.61 7.76 -7.07
CA LEU A 16 7.34 7.03 -7.04
C LEU A 16 6.46 7.62 -8.14
N VAL A 17 6.03 6.80 -9.09
CA VAL A 17 5.11 7.21 -10.17
C VAL A 17 3.81 6.42 -10.12
N PRO A 18 2.67 6.98 -10.55
CA PRO A 18 1.40 6.26 -10.54
C PRO A 18 1.45 5.00 -11.42
N TYR A 19 0.94 3.89 -10.91
CA TYR A 19 0.89 2.66 -11.69
C TYR A 19 -0.03 2.80 -12.91
N SER A 20 0.51 2.45 -14.07
CA SER A 20 -0.01 2.81 -15.39
C SER A 20 0.21 1.64 -16.34
N THR A 21 -0.53 1.59 -17.44
CA THR A 21 -0.58 0.44 -18.35
C THR A 21 0.78 0.09 -18.96
N HIS A 22 1.66 1.07 -19.23
CA HIS A 22 2.99 0.81 -19.79
C HIS A 22 3.95 0.12 -18.83
N HIS A 23 3.66 0.12 -17.53
CA HIS A 23 4.46 -0.59 -16.52
C HIS A 23 4.15 -2.10 -16.48
N VAL A 24 2.98 -2.52 -16.97
CA VAL A 24 2.47 -3.90 -16.87
C VAL A 24 3.44 -4.94 -17.45
N PRO A 25 4.05 -4.75 -18.64
CA PRO A 25 4.99 -5.75 -19.17
C PRO A 25 6.19 -6.00 -18.25
N THR A 26 6.75 -4.94 -17.66
CA THR A 26 7.88 -5.06 -16.72
C THR A 26 7.44 -5.72 -15.42
N TYR A 27 6.28 -5.33 -14.90
CA TYR A 27 5.71 -5.91 -13.68
C TYR A 27 5.44 -7.41 -13.86
N HIS A 28 4.80 -7.79 -14.98
CA HIS A 28 4.54 -9.18 -15.33
C HIS A 28 5.83 -10.00 -15.41
N ALA A 29 6.90 -9.45 -16.02
CA ALA A 29 8.21 -10.10 -16.07
C ALA A 29 8.81 -10.33 -14.67
N TRP A 30 8.60 -9.41 -13.71
CA TRP A 30 8.98 -9.65 -12.31
C TRP A 30 8.16 -10.76 -11.69
N MET A 31 6.85 -10.77 -11.95
CA MET A 31 5.92 -11.79 -11.47
C MET A 31 6.14 -13.16 -12.11
N GLU A 32 7.08 -13.35 -13.04
CA GLU A 32 7.52 -14.69 -13.48
C GLU A 32 8.38 -15.40 -12.42
N ASP A 33 9.07 -14.65 -11.55
CA ASP A 33 9.90 -15.18 -10.46
C ASP A 33 9.04 -15.75 -9.30
N GLU A 34 9.17 -17.05 -9.05
CA GLU A 34 8.44 -17.75 -8.00
C GLU A 34 8.81 -17.30 -6.58
N ALA A 35 10.10 -17.02 -6.33
CA ALA A 35 10.55 -16.56 -5.02
C ALA A 35 10.05 -15.15 -4.74
N LEU A 36 9.94 -14.30 -5.78
CA LEU A 36 9.36 -12.97 -5.64
C LEU A 36 7.87 -13.05 -5.32
N ARG A 37 7.10 -13.82 -6.10
CA ARG A 37 5.67 -14.06 -5.87
C ARG A 37 5.39 -14.59 -4.46
N ALA A 38 6.16 -15.58 -4.01
CA ALA A 38 6.02 -16.14 -2.67
C ALA A 38 6.29 -15.10 -1.57
N ALA A 39 7.28 -14.20 -1.79
CA ALA A 39 7.61 -13.15 -0.83
C ALA A 39 6.58 -12.01 -0.76
N THR A 40 5.78 -11.83 -1.82
CA THR A 40 4.70 -10.83 -1.92
C THR A 40 3.30 -11.45 -1.83
N ALA A 41 3.20 -12.74 -1.47
CA ALA A 41 1.94 -13.50 -1.44
C ALA A 41 1.09 -13.34 -2.71
N SER A 42 1.73 -13.21 -3.88
CA SER A 42 1.06 -12.95 -5.16
C SER A 42 0.87 -14.21 -5.98
N ASP A 43 -0.27 -14.32 -6.66
CA ASP A 43 -0.54 -15.40 -7.61
C ASP A 43 0.14 -15.16 -8.97
N ARG A 44 0.35 -16.24 -9.73
CA ARG A 44 0.85 -16.13 -11.10
C ARG A 44 -0.32 -15.84 -12.05
N LEU A 45 -0.30 -14.67 -12.66
CA LEU A 45 -1.26 -14.25 -13.68
C LEU A 45 -0.67 -14.32 -15.08
N THR A 46 -1.52 -14.42 -16.09
CA THR A 46 -1.16 -14.16 -17.48
C THR A 46 -1.01 -12.66 -17.73
N LEU A 47 -0.31 -12.26 -18.79
CA LEU A 47 -0.14 -10.85 -19.13
C LEU A 47 -1.49 -10.12 -19.31
N GLU A 48 -2.49 -10.78 -19.88
CA GLU A 48 -3.83 -10.21 -20.07
C GLU A 48 -4.56 -9.99 -18.74
N GLU A 49 -4.40 -10.92 -17.79
CA GLU A 49 -4.92 -10.81 -16.43
C GLU A 49 -4.22 -9.68 -15.65
N GLU A 50 -2.90 -9.52 -15.79
CA GLU A 50 -2.17 -8.38 -15.22
C GLU A 50 -2.69 -7.04 -15.73
N TYR A 51 -2.95 -6.94 -17.04
CA TYR A 51 -3.59 -5.75 -17.61
C TYR A 51 -5.00 -5.53 -17.07
N ALA A 52 -5.77 -6.60 -16.84
CA ALA A 52 -7.11 -6.50 -16.25
C ALA A 52 -7.04 -6.03 -14.79
N MET A 53 -6.12 -6.58 -14.00
CA MET A 53 -5.87 -6.21 -12.61
C MET A 53 -5.39 -4.77 -12.49
N GLN A 54 -4.44 -4.33 -13.33
CA GLN A 54 -3.98 -2.94 -13.33
C GLN A 54 -5.15 -1.97 -13.58
N ARG A 55 -6.03 -2.29 -14.53
CA ARG A 55 -7.21 -1.46 -14.83
C ARG A 55 -8.20 -1.42 -13.67
N SER A 56 -8.46 -2.53 -12.98
CA SER A 56 -9.36 -2.53 -11.83
C SER A 56 -8.77 -1.75 -10.67
N TRP A 57 -7.51 -1.99 -10.30
CA TRP A 57 -6.82 -1.30 -9.21
C TRP A 57 -6.73 0.21 -9.42
N ARG A 58 -6.61 0.64 -10.68
CA ARG A 58 -6.63 2.07 -11.04
C ARG A 58 -7.93 2.75 -10.61
N THR A 59 -9.06 2.05 -10.65
CA THR A 59 -10.38 2.58 -10.29
C THR A 59 -10.87 2.20 -8.89
N ASP A 60 -10.24 1.20 -8.27
CA ASP A 60 -10.57 0.73 -6.92
C ASP A 60 -10.30 1.79 -5.86
N ARG A 61 -11.30 2.10 -5.05
CA ARG A 61 -11.26 3.26 -4.14
C ARG A 61 -10.55 2.96 -2.83
N ASP A 62 -10.28 1.69 -2.59
CA ASP A 62 -9.59 1.10 -1.45
C ASP A 62 -8.10 0.81 -1.74
N LYS A 63 -7.64 0.99 -2.99
CA LYS A 63 -6.28 0.66 -3.42
C LYS A 63 -5.52 1.88 -3.93
N LEU A 64 -4.29 2.07 -3.50
CA LEU A 64 -3.43 3.14 -4.00
C LEU A 64 -2.00 2.62 -4.22
N THR A 65 -1.59 2.63 -5.50
CA THR A 65 -0.37 1.97 -5.96
C THR A 65 0.56 2.97 -6.63
N PHE A 66 1.84 2.91 -6.27
CA PHE A 66 2.93 3.56 -6.97
C PHE A 66 3.96 2.55 -7.44
N ILE A 67 4.51 2.77 -8.64
CA ILE A 67 5.72 2.10 -9.11
C ILE A 67 6.95 2.86 -8.59
N LEU A 68 7.91 2.11 -8.05
CA LEU A 68 9.19 2.60 -7.60
C LEU A 68 10.18 2.62 -8.75
N CYS A 69 10.81 3.76 -8.97
CA CYS A 69 11.84 3.98 -9.97
C CYS A 69 13.11 4.56 -9.33
N LEU A 70 14.26 4.29 -9.95
CA LEU A 70 15.54 4.92 -9.61
C LEU A 70 15.43 6.45 -9.64
N PRO A 71 16.15 7.17 -8.76
CA PRO A 71 16.02 8.61 -8.60
C PRO A 71 16.28 9.33 -9.93
N ALA A 72 15.42 10.28 -10.27
CA ALA A 72 15.59 11.08 -11.46
C ALA A 72 16.84 11.96 -11.32
N ALA A 73 17.80 11.81 -12.22
CA ALA A 73 18.82 12.84 -12.40
C ALA A 73 18.06 14.12 -12.81
N GLU A 74 18.19 15.18 -12.01
CA GLU A 74 17.52 16.48 -12.16
C GLU A 74 16.10 16.60 -11.55
N CYS A 75 16.09 16.87 -10.23
CA CYS A 75 14.97 17.47 -9.49
C CYS A 75 14.77 18.92 -9.92
N ALA A 76 13.94 19.18 -10.95
CA ALA A 76 13.54 20.54 -11.30
C ALA A 76 12.04 20.72 -11.60
N SER A 77 11.30 19.65 -11.93
CA SER A 77 9.87 19.76 -12.24
C SER A 77 9.04 18.70 -11.50
N LYS A 78 8.05 19.15 -10.71
CA LYS A 78 7.05 18.31 -10.03
C LYS A 78 6.00 17.71 -10.98
N ALA A 79 6.03 18.07 -12.26
CA ALA A 79 5.13 17.52 -13.27
C ALA A 79 5.75 16.27 -13.89
N VAL A 80 5.01 15.15 -13.85
CA VAL A 80 5.38 13.90 -14.51
C VAL A 80 5.01 14.03 -15.98
N VAL A 81 5.98 13.79 -16.86
CA VAL A 81 5.70 13.44 -18.25
C VAL A 81 5.90 11.93 -18.32
N GLU A 82 4.82 11.19 -18.59
CA GLU A 82 4.83 9.73 -18.76
C GLU A 82 5.93 9.30 -19.73
N GLY A 83 6.64 8.23 -19.40
CA GLY A 83 7.61 7.58 -20.30
C GLY A 83 8.98 8.23 -20.41
N ARG A 84 9.32 9.22 -19.57
CA ARG A 84 10.67 9.83 -19.54
C ARG A 84 11.49 9.55 -18.28
N ARG A 85 10.85 9.16 -17.18
CA ARG A 85 11.52 9.00 -15.87
C ARG A 85 11.24 7.65 -15.20
N ASP A 86 10.37 6.87 -15.81
CA ASP A 86 9.81 5.58 -15.40
C ASP A 86 10.03 4.48 -16.46
N GLU A 87 11.11 4.62 -17.24
CA GLU A 87 11.54 3.60 -18.21
C GLU A 87 11.79 2.25 -17.53
N VAL A 88 11.65 1.17 -18.31
CA VAL A 88 11.76 -0.24 -17.87
C VAL A 88 13.01 -0.52 -17.02
N GLU A 89 14.15 0.06 -17.40
CA GLU A 89 15.43 -0.13 -16.71
C GLU A 89 15.50 0.58 -15.36
N ARG A 90 14.67 1.59 -15.17
CA ARG A 90 14.62 2.40 -13.95
C ARG A 90 13.63 1.86 -12.94
N MET A 91 12.65 1.07 -13.36
CA MET A 91 11.68 0.43 -12.47
C MET A 91 12.37 -0.59 -11.54
N VAL A 92 12.12 -0.47 -10.24
CA VAL A 92 12.75 -1.32 -9.20
C VAL A 92 11.76 -2.07 -8.31
N GLY A 93 10.49 -1.70 -8.32
CA GLY A 93 9.44 -2.36 -7.53
C GLY A 93 8.17 -1.51 -7.46
N ASP A 94 7.38 -1.71 -6.42
CA ASP A 94 6.12 -1.00 -6.18
C ASP A 94 5.84 -0.86 -4.67
N VAL A 95 4.88 0.00 -4.36
CA VAL A 95 4.33 0.18 -3.02
C VAL A 95 2.82 0.40 -3.10
N ASN A 96 2.08 -0.31 -2.26
CA ASN A 96 0.62 -0.33 -2.23
C ASN A 96 0.09 0.09 -0.86
N LEU A 97 -1.06 0.75 -0.88
CA LEU A 97 -1.93 0.95 0.27
C LEU A 97 -3.28 0.27 -0.03
N PHE A 98 -3.73 -0.56 0.89
CA PHE A 98 -5.08 -1.13 0.93
C PHE A 98 -5.85 -0.57 2.13
N LEU A 99 -7.11 -0.22 1.94
CA LEU A 99 -7.96 0.32 3.00
C LEU A 99 -8.99 -0.70 3.46
N TYR A 100 -9.17 -0.79 4.78
CA TYR A 100 -10.18 -1.62 5.43
C TYR A 100 -10.95 -0.79 6.45
N GLU A 101 -12.23 -1.09 6.65
CA GLU A 101 -13.00 -0.54 7.76
C GLU A 101 -12.60 -1.24 9.05
N VAL A 102 -12.57 -0.48 10.15
CA VAL A 102 -12.55 -1.08 11.49
C VAL A 102 -13.96 -1.56 11.76
N ASP A 103 -14.15 -2.88 11.87
CA ASP A 103 -15.41 -3.43 12.32
C ASP A 103 -15.50 -3.20 13.84
N ASP A 104 -16.57 -2.53 14.31
CA ASP A 104 -16.85 -2.29 15.74
C ASP A 104 -17.23 -3.59 16.50
N ASP A 105 -17.13 -4.77 15.87
CA ASP A 105 -17.55 -6.06 16.42
C ASP A 105 -16.40 -6.87 17.06
N ASP A 106 -15.16 -6.35 17.10
CA ASP A 106 -14.01 -6.95 17.81
C ASP A 106 -13.91 -6.47 19.28
N ASP A 107 -14.99 -5.92 19.85
CA ASP A 107 -15.16 -5.91 21.31
C ASP A 107 -15.46 -7.36 21.75
N ASP A 108 -14.39 -8.15 21.95
CA ASP A 108 -14.36 -9.31 22.85
C ASP A 108 -14.64 -8.85 24.30
N ASP A 109 -15.81 -8.23 24.53
CA ASP A 109 -16.40 -8.06 25.85
C ASP A 109 -17.15 -9.36 26.15
N ASP A 110 -16.38 -10.31 26.68
CA ASP A 110 -16.85 -11.46 27.45
C ASP A 110 -17.39 -10.97 28.81
N ASP A 111 -18.37 -10.06 28.80
CA ASP A 111 -19.14 -9.64 29.97
C ASP A 111 -20.64 -9.64 29.62
N ASP A 112 -21.32 -10.64 30.17
CA ASP A 112 -22.77 -10.79 30.21
C ASP A 112 -23.45 -9.50 30.73
N ASP A 113 -24.06 -8.71 29.84
CA ASP A 113 -25.19 -7.85 30.23
C ASP A 113 -26.24 -7.75 29.11
N GLU A 114 -27.30 -8.56 29.25
CA GLU A 114 -28.56 -8.38 28.54
C GLU A 114 -29.17 -7.02 28.94
N GLY A 115 -28.88 -5.96 28.19
CA GLY A 115 -29.34 -4.64 28.58
C GLY A 115 -29.33 -3.58 27.48
N THR A 116 -30.33 -3.58 26.61
CA THR A 116 -30.77 -2.41 25.83
C THR A 116 -29.88 -2.02 24.64
N ARG A 117 -30.00 -2.75 23.52
CA ARG A 117 -29.62 -2.25 22.18
C ARG A 117 -30.56 -1.11 21.77
N LEU A 118 -30.29 0.10 22.25
CA LEU A 118 -30.81 1.31 21.63
C LEU A 118 -30.01 1.55 20.36
N SER A 119 -30.69 1.37 19.23
CA SER A 119 -30.27 1.81 17.91
C SER A 119 -30.01 3.31 17.90
N ASN A 120 -28.80 3.72 18.31
CA ASN A 120 -28.32 5.06 18.06
C ASN A 120 -27.91 5.15 16.59
N GLY A 121 -28.87 5.54 15.75
CA GLY A 121 -28.68 6.04 14.39
C GLY A 121 -27.93 7.38 14.35
N ALA A 122 -26.78 7.45 15.01
CA ALA A 122 -25.80 8.51 14.84
C ALA A 122 -24.68 7.93 13.96
N SER A 123 -24.43 8.58 12.82
CA SER A 123 -23.28 8.39 11.93
C SER A 123 -22.00 8.04 12.70
N ALA A 124 -21.76 6.75 12.96
CA ALA A 124 -20.54 6.28 13.57
C ALA A 124 -19.41 6.63 12.60
N GLN A 125 -18.44 7.40 13.10
CA GLN A 125 -17.32 7.83 12.31
C GLN A 125 -16.43 6.61 12.05
N ARG A 126 -16.71 5.86 10.97
CA ARG A 126 -15.96 4.65 10.64
C ARG A 126 -14.49 4.99 10.45
N SER A 127 -13.65 4.41 11.30
CA SER A 127 -12.20 4.54 11.19
C SER A 127 -11.69 3.56 10.13
N LEU A 128 -10.59 3.90 9.47
CA LEU A 128 -9.99 3.07 8.43
C LEU A 128 -8.60 2.58 8.86
N ILE A 129 -8.29 1.34 8.52
CA ILE A 129 -6.95 0.75 8.62
C ILE A 129 -6.29 0.86 7.25
N GLY A 130 -5.05 1.32 7.21
CA GLY A 130 -4.23 1.32 6.00
C GLY A 130 -3.19 0.20 6.03
N GLU A 131 -3.35 -0.82 5.21
CA GLU A 131 -2.35 -1.89 5.05
C GLU A 131 -1.35 -1.53 3.96
N LEU A 132 -0.05 -1.58 4.28
CA LEU A 132 1.02 -1.29 3.33
C LEU A 132 1.64 -2.57 2.80
N GLU A 133 1.89 -2.60 1.49
CA GLU A 133 2.77 -3.59 0.87
C GLU A 133 3.89 -2.90 0.11
N LEU A 134 5.10 -3.46 0.17
CA LEU A 134 6.26 -2.92 -0.54
C LEU A 134 7.09 -4.06 -1.13
N MET A 135 7.42 -3.91 -2.41
CA MET A 135 8.29 -4.84 -3.11
C MET A 135 9.50 -4.11 -3.70
N ILE A 136 10.68 -4.72 -3.59
CA ILE A 136 11.84 -4.39 -4.43
C ILE A 136 12.12 -5.61 -5.30
N ALA A 137 11.61 -5.57 -6.54
CA ALA A 137 11.60 -6.68 -7.47
C ALA A 137 13.02 -7.12 -7.83
N ARG A 138 13.86 -6.17 -8.24
CA ARG A 138 15.23 -6.44 -8.74
C ARG A 138 16.20 -6.70 -7.58
N PRO A 139 16.80 -7.91 -7.47
CA PRO A 139 17.73 -8.25 -6.39
C PRO A 139 18.93 -7.30 -6.28
N GLU A 140 19.44 -6.82 -7.42
CA GLU A 140 20.57 -5.88 -7.49
C GLU A 140 20.28 -4.55 -6.79
N HIS A 141 19.01 -4.15 -6.66
CA HIS A 141 18.60 -2.92 -5.98
C HIS A 141 18.17 -3.14 -4.52
N ARG A 142 18.16 -4.38 -4.02
CA ARG A 142 17.86 -4.67 -2.61
C ARG A 142 19.00 -4.20 -1.71
N ARG A 143 18.68 -3.86 -0.46
CA ARG A 143 19.64 -3.42 0.58
C ARG A 143 20.46 -2.16 0.23
N GLN A 144 20.03 -1.37 -0.76
CA GLN A 144 20.63 -0.08 -1.10
C GLN A 144 19.89 1.12 -0.48
N GLY A 145 18.90 0.88 0.38
CA GLY A 145 18.09 1.93 1.02
C GLY A 145 16.84 2.35 0.24
N TYR A 146 16.63 1.88 -1.00
CA TYR A 146 15.45 2.20 -1.81
C TYR A 146 14.12 1.85 -1.12
N GLY A 147 14.00 0.66 -0.52
CA GLY A 147 12.79 0.27 0.20
C GLY A 147 12.46 1.21 1.36
N ARG A 148 13.46 1.65 2.12
CA ARG A 148 13.25 2.61 3.23
C ARG A 148 12.86 3.99 2.72
N ALA A 149 13.52 4.47 1.66
CA ALA A 149 13.19 5.75 1.05
C ALA A 149 11.76 5.75 0.49
N ALA A 150 11.38 4.67 -0.22
CA ALA A 150 10.05 4.49 -0.76
C ALA A 150 8.98 4.48 0.34
N LEU A 151 9.19 3.68 1.39
CA LEU A 151 8.25 3.55 2.50
C LEU A 151 8.03 4.90 3.22
N LEU A 152 9.10 5.64 3.55
CA LEU A 152 8.97 6.95 4.19
C LEU A 152 8.26 7.98 3.29
N THR A 153 8.63 8.03 2.01
CA THR A 153 8.00 8.93 1.03
C THR A 153 6.51 8.62 0.91
N PHE A 154 6.17 7.33 0.90
CA PHE A 154 4.81 6.88 0.76
C PHE A 154 3.96 7.16 2.00
N MET A 155 4.48 6.88 3.20
CA MET A 155 3.80 7.21 4.46
C MET A 155 3.58 8.72 4.61
N GLU A 156 4.58 9.55 4.28
CA GLU A 156 4.41 11.01 4.28
C GLU A 156 3.28 11.44 3.34
N TYR A 157 3.24 10.89 2.12
CA TYR A 157 2.17 11.15 1.17
C TYR A 157 0.78 10.77 1.71
N ILE A 158 0.66 9.59 2.34
CA ILE A 158 -0.59 9.11 2.94
C ILE A 158 -1.05 10.07 4.02
N LEU A 159 -0.17 10.42 4.97
CA LEU A 159 -0.52 11.27 6.11
C LEU A 159 -0.90 12.70 5.65
N LEU A 160 -0.17 13.27 4.68
CA LEU A 160 -0.47 14.60 4.15
C LEU A 160 -1.74 14.66 3.30
N ASN A 161 -2.16 13.54 2.70
CA ASN A 161 -3.34 13.47 1.83
C ASN A 161 -4.48 12.67 2.43
N TRP A 162 -4.42 12.32 3.72
CA TRP A 162 -5.37 11.39 4.34
C TRP A 162 -6.83 11.81 4.13
N GLU A 163 -7.14 13.09 4.33
CA GLU A 163 -8.51 13.60 4.13
C GLU A 163 -9.04 13.33 2.71
N ARG A 164 -8.16 13.44 1.70
CA ARG A 164 -8.52 13.21 0.29
C ARG A 164 -8.61 11.71 -0.01
N ILE A 165 -7.73 10.90 0.57
CA ILE A 165 -7.76 9.43 0.47
C ILE A 165 -9.07 8.90 1.07
N ALA A 166 -9.37 9.28 2.32
CA ALA A 166 -10.59 8.89 3.01
C ALA A 166 -11.86 9.37 2.27
N ALA A 167 -11.86 10.62 1.78
CA ALA A 167 -12.98 11.13 0.99
C ALA A 167 -13.19 10.37 -0.33
N GLU A 168 -12.11 9.98 -1.02
CA GLU A 168 -12.23 9.16 -2.23
C GLU A 168 -12.77 7.77 -1.89
N TYR A 169 -12.32 7.15 -0.79
CA TYR A 169 -12.84 5.86 -0.33
C TYR A 169 -14.35 5.91 -0.05
N THR A 170 -14.82 6.88 0.74
CA THR A 170 -16.22 6.95 1.21
C THR A 170 -17.20 7.58 0.22
N ALA A 171 -16.76 8.22 -0.87
CA ALA A 171 -17.67 9.02 -1.70
C ALA A 171 -18.77 8.22 -2.46
N SER A 172 -18.91 6.90 -2.30
CA SER A 172 -20.12 6.15 -2.72
C SER A 172 -21.23 6.18 -1.67
N GLU A 173 -20.91 6.47 -0.40
CA GLU A 173 -21.85 6.40 0.72
C GLU A 173 -22.63 7.70 0.94
N GLY A 174 -22.47 8.72 0.09
CA GLY A 174 -23.30 9.94 0.11
C GLY A 174 -23.13 10.83 1.36
N GLY A 175 -22.24 10.49 2.28
CA GLY A 175 -21.97 11.23 3.51
C GLY A 175 -20.56 11.83 3.52
N GLY A 176 -20.46 13.13 3.76
CA GLY A 176 -19.19 13.83 4.00
C GLY A 176 -18.56 13.51 5.36
N ALA A 177 -18.73 12.28 5.85
CA ALA A 177 -18.15 11.83 7.12
C ALA A 177 -16.62 11.73 6.96
N ARG A 178 -15.88 12.36 7.88
CA ARG A 178 -14.42 12.25 7.93
C ARG A 178 -14.07 10.88 8.50
N SER A 179 -13.57 9.96 7.70
CA SER A 179 -13.04 8.69 8.23
C SER A 179 -11.60 8.87 8.69
N PRO A 180 -11.29 8.83 10.00
CA PRO A 180 -9.92 8.97 10.48
C PRO A 180 -9.12 7.72 10.15
N LEU A 181 -7.80 7.87 10.01
CA LEU A 181 -6.86 6.76 9.94
C LEU A 181 -6.70 6.21 11.36
N ALA A 182 -7.10 4.97 11.59
CA ALA A 182 -6.88 4.29 12.87
C ALA A 182 -5.37 4.03 13.06
N TYR A 183 -4.77 3.31 12.12
CA TYR A 183 -3.34 3.01 12.09
C TYR A 183 -2.92 2.50 10.70
N LEU A 184 -1.62 2.50 10.45
CA LEU A 184 -1.03 1.77 9.33
C LEU A 184 -0.57 0.40 9.83
N ARG A 185 -0.79 -0.66 9.05
CA ARG A 185 -0.29 -2.00 9.37
C ARG A 185 0.44 -2.62 8.19
N VAL A 186 1.18 -3.67 8.47
CA VAL A 186 1.72 -4.59 7.47
C VAL A 186 1.58 -6.04 7.94
N ARG A 187 1.34 -6.94 7.00
CA ARG A 187 1.38 -8.38 7.21
C ARG A 187 2.55 -8.95 6.46
N ILE A 188 3.44 -9.64 7.18
CA ILE A 188 4.71 -10.11 6.63
C ILE A 188 4.91 -11.55 7.07
N ASN A 189 5.18 -12.44 6.12
CA ASN A 189 5.56 -13.80 6.45
C ASN A 189 6.74 -13.82 7.44
N GLU A 190 6.65 -14.62 8.50
CA GLU A 190 7.63 -14.65 9.61
C GLU A 190 9.05 -14.96 9.15
N THR A 191 9.20 -15.66 8.01
CA THR A 191 10.50 -15.99 7.41
C THR A 191 11.11 -14.82 6.63
N ASN A 192 10.33 -13.80 6.27
CA ASN A 192 10.80 -12.61 5.55
C ASN A 192 11.46 -11.58 6.50
N ALA A 193 12.56 -12.00 7.11
CA ALA A 193 13.32 -11.18 8.06
C ALA A 193 13.83 -9.86 7.46
N SER A 194 13.94 -9.75 6.13
CA SER A 194 14.37 -8.51 5.48
C SER A 194 13.26 -7.45 5.50
N SER A 195 12.02 -7.83 5.18
CA SER A 195 10.87 -6.93 5.29
C SER A 195 10.57 -6.57 6.75
N ILE A 196 10.62 -7.53 7.67
CA ILE A 196 10.42 -7.27 9.11
C ILE A 196 11.40 -6.19 9.60
N ARG A 197 12.71 -6.35 9.33
CA ARG A 197 13.71 -5.34 9.70
C ARG A 197 13.46 -3.98 9.05
N LEU A 198 13.00 -3.95 7.80
CA LEU A 198 12.70 -2.70 7.10
C LEU A 198 11.59 -1.93 7.82
N PHE A 199 10.44 -2.57 8.08
CA PHE A 199 9.30 -1.92 8.73
C PHE A 199 9.62 -1.53 10.18
N THR A 200 10.30 -2.39 10.94
CA THR A 200 10.76 -2.02 12.29
C THR A 200 11.73 -0.84 12.28
N SER A 201 12.59 -0.71 11.26
CA SER A 201 13.53 0.42 11.16
C SER A 201 12.86 1.78 10.95
N VAL A 202 11.58 1.80 10.57
CA VAL A 202 10.79 3.03 10.41
C VAL A 202 9.71 3.19 11.49
N GLY A 203 9.73 2.35 12.52
CA GLY A 203 8.92 2.51 13.73
C GLY A 203 7.79 1.51 13.93
N PHE A 204 7.53 0.61 12.98
CA PHE A 204 6.50 -0.42 13.13
C PHE A 204 6.88 -1.42 14.22
N GLN A 205 5.93 -1.75 15.07
CA GLN A 205 6.07 -2.68 16.17
C GLN A 205 5.20 -3.91 15.91
N GLN A 206 5.74 -5.09 16.17
CA GLN A 206 5.00 -6.33 16.07
C GLN A 206 3.86 -6.34 17.11
N THR A 207 2.64 -6.61 16.65
CA THR A 207 1.43 -6.58 17.49
C THR A 207 1.03 -7.95 18.02
N THR A 208 1.43 -9.01 17.32
CA THR A 208 1.11 -10.39 17.69
C THR A 208 2.36 -11.11 18.22
N GLU A 209 2.23 -11.94 19.25
CA GLU A 209 3.38 -12.73 19.74
C GLU A 209 3.83 -13.80 18.75
N LYS A 210 2.88 -14.32 17.96
CA LYS A 210 3.09 -15.42 17.01
C LYS A 210 2.49 -15.07 15.65
N ALA A 211 2.98 -15.77 14.63
CA ALA A 211 2.41 -15.73 13.31
C ALA A 211 0.98 -16.30 13.29
N ASN A 212 0.14 -15.79 12.39
CA ASN A 212 -1.20 -16.29 12.15
C ASN A 212 -1.16 -17.70 11.50
N TYR A 213 -2.34 -18.27 11.20
CA TYR A 213 -2.43 -19.58 10.53
C TYR A 213 -1.69 -19.66 9.19
N PHE A 214 -1.49 -18.52 8.51
CA PHE A 214 -0.78 -18.39 7.25
C PHE A 214 0.74 -18.11 7.42
N GLY A 215 1.24 -18.07 8.65
CA GLY A 215 2.66 -17.80 8.93
C GLY A 215 3.03 -16.32 8.84
N GLU A 216 2.07 -15.40 8.97
CA GLU A 216 2.29 -13.96 8.88
C GLU A 216 2.27 -13.28 10.25
N LEU A 217 3.18 -12.33 10.44
CA LEU A 217 3.22 -11.41 11.56
C LEU A 217 2.57 -10.09 11.16
N GLU A 218 1.78 -9.52 12.06
CA GLU A 218 1.28 -8.16 11.91
C GLU A 218 2.18 -7.17 12.66
N LEU A 219 2.52 -6.07 11.98
CA LEU A 219 3.19 -4.93 12.60
C LEU A 219 2.37 -3.66 12.36
N ARG A 220 2.34 -2.74 13.33
CA ARG A 220 1.71 -1.41 13.23
C ARG A 220 2.58 -0.30 13.83
#